data_AF-A0A1K1P1I6-F1
#
_entry.id   AF-A0A1K1P1I6-F1
#
_cell.length_a   1.000
_cell.length_b   1.000
_cell.length_c   1.000
_cell.angle_alpha   90.00
_cell.angle_beta   90.00
_cell.angle_gamma   90.00
#
_symmetry.space_group_name_H-M   'P 1'
#
loop_
_entity.id
_entity.type
_entity.pdbx_description
1 polymer ?
#
loop_
_entity_poly.entity_id
_entity_poly.type
_entity_poly.pdbx_seq_one_letter_code
_entity_poly.pdbx_strand_id
1 'polypeptide(L)'
;GLAGMPRRIPDYALQFADFNAISSIGAFGFGTTQLLFLYVVLKCIRGGAKAPAKPWEGAKTLEWTLPSPAPYHSFETPPVVK
;
A
#
# COMPACT_ATOMS: atom_id res chain seq x y z
N GLY A 1 5.57 23.63 -9.82
CA GLY A 1 4.25 23.72 -10.48
C GLY A 1 3.75 25.14 -10.51
N LEU A 2 3.23 25.65 -9.38
CA LEU A 2 2.65 26.99 -9.29
C LEU A 2 3.64 28.13 -9.62
N ALA A 3 4.91 27.96 -9.27
CA ALA A 3 5.98 28.91 -9.64
C ALA A 3 6.40 28.87 -11.13
N GLY A 4 5.65 28.17 -11.98
CA GLY A 4 5.83 28.22 -13.44
C GLY A 4 6.77 27.18 -14.05
N MET A 5 7.31 26.23 -13.29
CA MET A 5 8.13 25.14 -13.85
C MET A 5 7.25 24.15 -14.65
N PRO A 6 7.42 24.03 -15.99
CA PRO A 6 6.67 23.09 -16.81
C PRO A 6 7.18 21.65 -16.60
N ARG A 7 6.35 20.66 -16.97
CA ARG A 7 6.69 19.22 -16.85
C ARG A 7 7.65 18.76 -17.96
N ARG A 8 8.37 17.67 -17.71
CA ARG A 8 9.26 16.98 -18.68
C ARG A 8 10.44 17.83 -19.15
N ILE A 9 11.01 18.62 -18.26
CA ILE A 9 12.23 19.39 -18.53
C ILE A 9 13.42 18.69 -17.85
N PRO A 10 14.53 18.43 -18.56
CA PRO A 10 15.69 17.74 -18.00
C PRO A 10 16.50 18.60 -17.03
N ASP A 11 16.46 19.92 -17.16
CA ASP A 11 17.17 20.91 -16.35
C ASP A 11 16.26 22.07 -15.92
N TYR A 12 16.69 22.87 -14.93
CA TYR A 12 15.87 23.96 -14.41
C TYR A 12 16.71 25.16 -13.97
N ALA A 13 16.10 26.35 -14.03
CA ALA A 13 16.72 27.58 -13.54
C ALA A 13 16.95 27.54 -12.02
N LEU A 14 17.96 28.27 -11.54
CA LEU A 14 18.38 28.28 -10.12
C LEU A 14 17.26 28.63 -9.14
N GLN A 15 16.28 29.43 -9.56
CA GLN A 15 15.11 29.79 -8.74
C GLN A 15 14.26 28.58 -8.29
N PHE A 16 14.42 27.41 -8.92
CA PHE A 16 13.71 26.19 -8.57
C PHE A 16 14.57 25.19 -7.78
N ALA A 17 15.82 25.53 -7.46
CA ALA A 17 16.77 24.60 -6.84
C ALA A 17 16.27 24.03 -5.50
N ASP A 18 15.82 24.89 -4.59
CA ASP A 18 15.39 24.49 -3.25
C ASP A 18 14.19 23.53 -3.30
N PHE A 19 13.19 23.84 -4.13
CA PHE A 19 12.02 22.99 -4.29
C PHE A 19 12.36 21.63 -4.90
N ASN A 20 13.27 21.58 -5.88
CA ASN A 20 13.73 20.33 -6.46
C ASN A 20 14.61 19.53 -5.49
N ALA A 21 15.40 20.20 -4.64
CA ALA A 21 16.18 19.56 -3.59
C ALA A 21 15.28 18.90 -2.54
N ILE A 22 14.27 19.61 -2.03
CA ILE A 22 13.26 19.05 -1.11
C ILE A 22 12.53 17.87 -1.76
N SER A 23 12.13 18.00 -3.02
CA SER A 23 11.47 16.93 -3.78
C SER A 23 12.37 15.71 -3.92
N SER A 24 13.67 15.90 -4.14
CA SER A 24 14.66 14.82 -4.25
C SER A 24 14.84 14.09 -2.92
N ILE A 25 14.94 14.83 -1.80
CA ILE A 25 15.00 14.23 -0.46
C ILE A 25 13.75 13.40 -0.20
N GLY A 26 12.56 13.93 -0.51
CA GLY A 26 11.30 13.20 -0.41
C GLY A 26 11.26 11.95 -1.29
N ALA A 27 11.76 12.03 -2.52
CA ALA A 27 11.83 10.90 -3.44
C ALA A 27 12.75 9.78 -2.93
N PHE A 28 13.93 10.12 -2.40
CA PHE A 28 14.83 9.14 -1.77
C PHE A 28 14.22 8.53 -0.49
N GLY A 29 13.54 9.33 0.34
CA GLY A 29 12.79 8.83 1.49
C GLY A 29 11.68 7.86 1.10
N PHE A 30 10.90 8.20 0.06
CA PHE A 30 9.88 7.31 -0.49
C PHE A 30 10.48 6.02 -1.05
N GLY A 31 11.59 6.12 -1.78
CA GLY A 31 12.33 4.96 -2.28
C GLY A 31 12.80 4.05 -1.15
N THR A 32 13.32 4.62 -0.06
CA THR A 32 13.75 3.86 1.13
C THR A 32 12.58 3.14 1.81
N THR A 33 11.38 3.75 1.82
CA THR A 33 10.17 3.13 2.37
C THR A 33 9.77 1.85 1.62
N GLN A 34 10.13 1.72 0.34
CA GLN A 34 9.91 0.46 -0.41
C GLN A 34 10.71 -0.71 0.16
N LEU A 35 11.89 -0.47 0.73
CA LEU A 35 12.67 -1.51 1.43
C LEU A 35 11.97 -1.96 2.71
N LEU A 36 11.37 -1.03 3.45
CA LEU A 36 10.54 -1.36 4.62
C LEU A 36 9.33 -2.21 4.21
N PHE A 37 8.65 -1.85 3.11
CA PHE A 37 7.54 -2.63 2.57
C PHE A 37 7.98 -4.06 2.23
N LEU A 38 9.09 -4.23 1.49
CA LEU A 38 9.65 -5.54 1.18
C LEU A 38 9.97 -6.34 2.45
N TYR A 39 10.59 -5.70 3.44
CA TYR A 39 10.88 -6.33 4.73
C TYR A 39 9.61 -6.82 5.43
N VAL A 40 8.53 -6.03 5.45
CA VAL A 40 7.25 -6.42 6.05
C VAL A 40 6.64 -7.61 5.31
N VAL A 41 6.67 -7.61 3.97
CA VAL A 41 6.18 -8.74 3.16
C VAL A 41 6.98 -10.01 3.47
N LEU A 42 8.32 -9.92 3.48
CA LEU A 42 9.17 -11.06 3.80
C LEU A 42 8.93 -11.57 5.22
N LYS A 43 8.72 -10.68 6.19
CA LYS A 43 8.35 -11.05 7.56
C LYS A 43 7.02 -11.81 7.58
N CYS A 44 5.99 -11.33 6.89
CA CYS A 44 4.69 -11.99 6.80
C CYS A 44 4.78 -13.39 6.16
N ILE A 45 5.60 -13.56 5.11
CA ILE A 45 5.81 -14.86 4.45
C ILE A 45 6.54 -15.84 5.39
N ARG A 46 7.53 -15.36 6.14
CA ARG A 46 8.31 -16.19 7.08
C ARG A 46 7.51 -16.64 8.30
N GLY A 47 6.34 -16.05 8.54
CA GLY A 47 5.39 -16.46 9.57
C GLY A 47 5.12 -15.39 10.62
N GLY A 48 4.32 -15.75 11.63
CA GLY A 48 3.87 -14.85 12.68
C GLY A 48 2.52 -15.28 13.25
N ALA A 49 1.87 -14.36 13.95
CA ALA A 49 0.50 -14.57 14.42
C ALA A 49 -0.44 -14.75 13.23
N LYS A 50 -1.25 -15.81 13.26
CA LYS A 50 -2.28 -16.03 12.25
C LYS A 50 -3.32 -14.91 12.35
N ALA A 51 -3.70 -14.36 11.21
CA ALA A 51 -4.76 -13.37 11.17
C ALA A 51 -6.10 -14.02 11.57
N PRO A 52 -6.97 -13.33 12.35
CA PRO A 52 -8.34 -13.78 12.54
C PRO A 52 -9.10 -13.75 11.21
N ALA A 53 -10.23 -14.47 11.14
CA ALA A 53 -11.08 -14.53 9.94
C ALA A 53 -11.53 -13.13 9.46
N LYS A 54 -11.83 -12.23 10.40
CA LYS A 54 -12.18 -10.84 10.14
C LYS A 54 -11.19 -9.91 10.87
N PRO A 55 -10.05 -9.57 10.24
CA PRO A 55 -9.02 -8.75 10.86
C PRO A 55 -9.32 -7.25 10.84
N TRP A 56 -10.23 -6.80 9.95
CA TRP A 56 -10.54 -5.39 9.78
C TRP A 56 -11.85 -5.00 10.47
N GLU A 57 -11.82 -3.84 11.13
CA GLU A 57 -13.03 -3.20 11.63
C GLU A 57 -13.89 -2.70 10.46
N GLY A 58 -15.21 -2.87 10.55
CA GLY A 58 -16.14 -2.44 9.49
C GLY A 58 -16.23 -3.37 8.28
N ALA A 59 -15.48 -4.48 8.23
CA ALA A 59 -15.59 -5.48 7.16
C ALA A 59 -16.96 -6.21 7.21
N LYS A 60 -17.88 -5.86 6.31
CA LYS A 60 -19.27 -6.37 6.31
C LYS A 60 -19.63 -7.18 5.06
N THR A 61 -18.74 -7.25 4.09
CA THR A 61 -18.92 -8.06 2.88
C THR A 61 -18.83 -9.55 3.19
N LEU A 62 -19.39 -10.38 2.30
CA LEU A 62 -19.47 -11.84 2.49
C LEU A 62 -18.10 -12.51 2.62
N GLU A 63 -17.05 -11.96 2.01
CA GLU A 63 -15.69 -12.48 2.09
C GLU A 63 -15.16 -12.58 3.53
N TRP A 64 -15.65 -11.73 4.45
CA TRP A 64 -15.25 -11.73 5.87
C TRP A 64 -16.08 -12.69 6.74
N THR A 65 -16.96 -13.47 6.14
CA THR A 65 -17.65 -14.59 6.81
C THR A 65 -16.89 -15.91 6.65
N LEU A 66 -15.89 -15.95 5.77
CA LEU A 66 -15.04 -17.12 5.52
C LEU A 66 -13.85 -17.17 6.50
N PRO A 67 -13.32 -18.36 6.81
CA PRO A 67 -12.13 -18.49 7.64
C PRO A 67 -10.87 -17.99 6.90
N SER A 68 -9.81 -17.72 7.67
CA SER A 68 -8.47 -17.41 7.16
C SER A 68 -7.50 -18.51 7.57
N PRO A 69 -6.86 -19.24 6.63
CA PRO A 69 -6.91 -19.09 5.17
C PRO A 69 -8.26 -19.47 4.56
N ALA A 70 -8.55 -18.90 3.37
CA ALA A 70 -9.78 -19.18 2.65
C ALA A 70 -9.87 -20.67 2.25
N PRO A 71 -11.06 -21.30 2.39
CA PRO A 71 -11.26 -22.68 1.96
C PRO A 71 -11.26 -22.79 0.44
N TYR A 72 -11.04 -24.00 -0.09
CA TYR A 72 -11.07 -24.26 -1.54
C TYR A 72 -12.45 -23.96 -2.15
N HIS A 73 -13.53 -24.28 -1.43
CA HIS A 73 -14.91 -23.96 -1.81
C HIS A 73 -15.48 -22.95 -0.82
N SER A 74 -16.03 -21.83 -1.31
CA SER A 74 -16.44 -20.71 -0.45
C SER A 74 -17.73 -20.98 0.31
N PHE A 75 -18.82 -21.34 -0.37
CA PHE A 75 -20.14 -21.49 0.26
C PHE A 75 -20.85 -22.72 -0.29
N GLU A 76 -21.11 -23.72 0.54
CA GLU A 76 -21.93 -24.87 0.16
C GLU A 76 -23.40 -24.48 -0.04
N THR A 77 -23.89 -23.59 0.83
CA THR A 77 -25.23 -23.01 0.75
C THR A 77 -25.14 -21.53 0.36
N PRO A 78 -25.92 -21.05 -0.63
CA PRO A 78 -25.89 -19.66 -1.03
C PRO A 78 -26.20 -18.72 0.15
N PRO A 79 -25.34 -17.73 0.44
CA PRO A 79 -25.60 -16.78 1.51
C PRO A 79 -26.73 -15.83 1.13
N VAL A 80 -27.59 -15.51 2.10
CA VAL A 80 -28.67 -14.54 1.90
C VAL A 80 -28.12 -13.13 2.08
N VAL A 81 -28.11 -12.35 1.00
CA VAL A 81 -27.76 -10.93 1.02
C VAL A 81 -29.00 -10.13 1.37
N LYS A 82 -28.90 -9.23 2.35
CA LYS A 82 -29.96 -8.27 2.74
C LYS A 82 -29.56 -6.87 2.36
#